data_AF-A0A7S2W9T8-F1
#
_entry.id   AF-A0A7S2W9T8-F1
#
_cell.length_a   1.000
_cell.length_b   1.000
_cell.length_c   1.000
_cell.angle_alpha   90.00
_cell.angle_beta   90.00
_cell.angle_gamma   90.00
#
_symmetry.space_group_name_H-M   'P 1'
#
loop_
_entity.id
_entity.type
_entity.pdbx_description
1 polymer ?
#
loop_
_entity_poly.entity_id
_entity_poly.type
_entity_poly.pdbx_seq_one_letter_code
_entity_poly.pdbx_strand_id
1 'polypeptide(L)'
;VSCSAGRLVLALYTSEDVKDSITIVQKCWNEFNKYTPETHTKLAIAPSQVIQIENSVSNKNDSVSKNDPKEEAMLNLISKYMPFSDFSSSKSDSLKHDQFMSLRLFLLRRPSMRSVNEEQIFEVLKRSYRSYINVKKDSEDIASLLVNDHHMISSTFTASSDGKLHPWPHAKDLRVDYLDHNTEVSDKDCPNTTTRSDSPVVFATYALRKPRF
;
A
#
# COMPACT_ATOMS: atom_id res chain seq x y z
N VAL A 1 -6.74 -29.56 -20.51
CA VAL A 1 -7.50 -28.44 -19.90
C VAL A 1 -8.98 -28.80 -19.98
N SER A 2 -9.58 -29.23 -18.88
CA SER A 2 -10.97 -29.73 -18.87
C SER A 2 -11.94 -28.54 -18.98
N CYS A 3 -12.68 -28.49 -20.09
CA CYS A 3 -13.70 -27.47 -20.42
C CYS A 3 -14.90 -27.43 -19.43
N SER A 4 -14.89 -28.26 -18.38
CA SER A 4 -16.00 -28.46 -17.45
C SER A 4 -16.00 -27.50 -16.25
N ALA A 5 -14.83 -27.18 -15.68
CA ALA A 5 -14.75 -26.35 -14.47
C ALA A 5 -15.25 -24.91 -14.71
N GLY A 6 -14.91 -24.33 -15.86
CA GLY A 6 -15.39 -22.98 -16.22
C GLY A 6 -16.90 -22.90 -16.43
N ARG A 7 -17.54 -23.98 -16.91
CA ARG A 7 -19.00 -24.03 -17.10
C ARG A 7 -19.75 -24.11 -15.78
N LEU A 8 -19.18 -24.78 -14.76
CA LEU A 8 -19.78 -24.90 -13.44
C LEU A 8 -19.82 -23.55 -12.70
N VAL A 9 -18.73 -22.78 -12.77
CA VAL A 9 -18.65 -21.44 -12.16
C VAL A 9 -19.63 -20.49 -12.84
N LEU A 10 -19.74 -20.53 -14.18
CA LEU A 10 -20.70 -19.69 -14.90
C LEU A 10 -22.15 -20.02 -14.50
N ALA A 11 -22.50 -21.30 -14.41
CA ALA A 11 -23.85 -21.75 -14.05
C ALA A 11 -24.26 -21.34 -12.62
N LEU A 12 -23.31 -21.32 -11.68
CA LEU A 12 -23.55 -20.87 -10.30
C LEU A 12 -23.78 -19.35 -10.21
N TYR A 13 -23.15 -18.56 -11.09
CA TYR A 13 -23.32 -17.10 -11.12
C TYR A 13 -24.55 -16.64 -11.92
N THR A 14 -25.01 -17.43 -12.91
CA THR A 14 -26.15 -17.05 -13.78
C THR A 14 -27.51 -17.46 -13.24
N SER A 15 -27.57 -18.23 -12.16
CA SER A 15 -28.83 -18.76 -11.63
C SER A 15 -29.31 -17.91 -10.46
N GLU A 16 -30.29 -17.03 -10.70
CA GLU A 16 -30.83 -16.07 -9.73
C GLU A 16 -31.42 -16.74 -8.46
N ASP A 17 -31.91 -17.98 -8.57
CA ASP A 17 -32.63 -18.70 -7.51
C ASP A 17 -31.80 -19.70 -6.68
N VAL A 18 -30.47 -19.77 -6.86
CA VAL A 18 -29.64 -20.79 -6.16
C VAL A 18 -29.58 -20.57 -4.65
N LYS A 19 -29.90 -19.37 -4.16
CA LYS A 19 -29.80 -19.03 -2.74
C LYS A 19 -30.83 -19.75 -1.87
N ASP A 20 -31.96 -20.18 -2.44
CA ASP A 20 -33.09 -20.66 -1.64
C ASP A 20 -33.12 -22.20 -1.48
N SER A 21 -32.31 -22.93 -2.24
CA SER A 21 -32.31 -24.39 -2.20
C SER A 21 -31.00 -24.95 -1.67
N ILE A 22 -30.98 -25.19 -0.35
CA ILE A 22 -29.85 -25.80 0.36
C ILE A 22 -29.44 -27.16 -0.24
N THR A 23 -30.39 -27.88 -0.82
CA THR A 23 -30.14 -29.19 -1.46
C THR A 23 -29.30 -29.06 -2.73
N ILE A 24 -29.49 -27.98 -3.50
CA ILE A 24 -28.72 -27.71 -4.72
C ILE A 24 -27.29 -27.32 -4.35
N VAL A 25 -27.13 -26.43 -3.35
CA VAL A 25 -25.80 -26.06 -2.84
C VAL A 25 -25.03 -27.28 -2.37
N GLN A 26 -25.66 -28.17 -1.61
CA GLN A 26 -25.02 -29.38 -1.10
C GLN A 26 -24.67 -30.36 -2.23
N LYS A 27 -25.51 -30.47 -3.27
CA LYS A 27 -25.22 -31.30 -4.45
C LYS A 27 -24.06 -30.74 -5.28
N CYS A 28 -24.02 -29.42 -5.49
CA CYS A 28 -22.92 -28.74 -6.17
C CYS A 28 -21.61 -28.87 -5.38
N TRP A 29 -21.66 -28.73 -4.05
CA TRP A 29 -20.51 -28.94 -3.18
C TRP A 29 -19.95 -30.36 -3.29
N ASN A 30 -20.83 -31.37 -3.24
CA ASN A 30 -20.43 -32.77 -3.37
C ASN A 30 -19.82 -33.08 -4.75
N GLU A 31 -20.34 -32.49 -5.84
CA GLU A 31 -19.72 -32.61 -7.17
C GLU A 31 -18.38 -31.87 -7.24
N PHE A 32 -18.28 -30.67 -6.67
CA PHE A 32 -17.03 -29.91 -6.65
C PHE A 32 -15.92 -30.64 -5.92
N ASN A 33 -16.22 -31.33 -4.81
CA ASN A 33 -15.25 -32.14 -4.06
C ASN A 33 -14.72 -33.35 -4.84
N LYS A 34 -15.39 -33.79 -5.90
CA LYS A 34 -14.83 -34.81 -6.81
C LYS A 34 -13.74 -34.24 -7.71
N TYR A 35 -13.75 -32.91 -7.90
CA TYR A 35 -12.78 -32.19 -8.70
C TYR A 35 -11.71 -31.50 -7.86
N THR A 36 -11.69 -31.70 -6.53
CA THR A 36 -10.54 -31.28 -5.72
C THR A 36 -9.33 -31.97 -6.33
N PRO A 37 -8.42 -31.25 -7.00
CA PRO A 37 -7.29 -31.88 -7.62
C PRO A 37 -6.53 -32.55 -6.48
N GLU A 38 -6.40 -33.87 -6.52
CA GLU A 38 -5.43 -34.54 -5.66
C GLU A 38 -4.12 -33.78 -5.88
N THR A 39 -3.60 -33.18 -4.81
CA THR A 39 -2.39 -32.37 -4.83
C THR A 39 -1.20 -33.29 -5.06
N HIS A 40 -1.12 -33.91 -6.24
CA HIS A 40 0.01 -34.69 -6.72
C HIS A 40 1.16 -33.81 -7.17
N THR A 41 1.02 -32.48 -7.06
CA THR A 41 2.17 -31.59 -6.98
C THR A 41 2.87 -31.79 -5.63
N LYS A 42 3.37 -33.01 -5.37
CA LYS A 42 4.64 -33.14 -4.70
C LYS A 42 5.60 -32.36 -5.57
N LEU A 43 5.88 -31.12 -5.17
CA LEU A 43 7.00 -30.37 -5.69
C LEU A 43 8.21 -31.23 -5.34
N ALA A 44 8.59 -32.13 -6.25
CA ALA A 44 9.76 -32.97 -6.12
C ALA A 44 10.95 -32.03 -6.32
N ILE A 45 11.29 -31.30 -5.26
CA ILE A 45 12.61 -30.69 -5.13
C ILE A 45 13.55 -31.88 -5.03
N ALA A 46 14.05 -32.35 -6.17
CA ALA A 46 15.10 -33.35 -6.18
C ALA A 46 16.30 -32.76 -5.42
N PRO A 47 16.74 -33.34 -4.29
CA PRO A 47 17.98 -32.94 -3.67
C PRO A 47 19.10 -33.56 -4.49
N SER A 48 19.50 -32.93 -5.58
CA SER A 48 20.67 -33.37 -6.33
C SER A 48 21.38 -32.20 -6.98
N GLN A 49 22.62 -32.06 -6.50
CA GLN A 49 23.73 -31.25 -6.98
C GLN A 49 23.78 -29.81 -6.46
N VAL A 50 24.52 -29.68 -5.36
CA VAL A 50 25.35 -28.53 -5.04
C VAL A 50 26.32 -28.33 -6.21
N ILE A 51 25.86 -27.70 -7.29
CA ILE A 51 26.76 -27.04 -8.24
C ILE A 51 27.04 -25.68 -7.61
N GLN A 52 28.30 -25.43 -7.27
CA GLN A 52 28.78 -24.08 -7.00
C GLN A 52 28.57 -23.26 -8.29
N ILE A 53 27.40 -22.64 -8.41
CA ILE A 53 27.14 -21.63 -9.42
C ILE A 53 27.57 -20.32 -8.80
N GLU A 54 28.86 -20.02 -8.92
CA GLU A 54 29.30 -18.63 -8.87
C GLU A 54 28.59 -17.87 -10.00
N ASN A 55 27.81 -16.85 -9.60
CA ASN A 55 27.47 -15.65 -10.34
C ASN A 55 27.50 -15.73 -11.88
N SER A 56 26.36 -16.01 -12.52
CA SER A 56 25.95 -15.34 -13.78
C SER A 56 24.66 -15.91 -14.38
N VAL A 57 23.55 -15.91 -13.63
CA VAL A 57 22.22 -16.04 -14.26
C VAL A 57 21.80 -14.69 -14.80
N SER A 58 22.36 -14.34 -15.97
CA SER A 58 21.82 -13.28 -16.84
C SER A 58 20.60 -13.86 -17.57
N ASN A 59 19.47 -14.00 -16.86
CA ASN A 59 18.16 -14.22 -17.46
C ASN A 59 17.72 -12.94 -18.18
N LYS A 60 18.28 -12.71 -19.38
CA LYS A 60 17.79 -11.76 -20.38
C LYS A 60 16.58 -12.40 -21.05
N ASN A 61 15.39 -12.33 -20.45
CA ASN A 61 14.11 -12.57 -21.14
C ASN A 61 12.88 -12.08 -20.35
N ASP A 62 13.06 -11.19 -19.38
CA ASP A 62 11.97 -10.31 -18.97
C ASP A 62 12.30 -8.94 -19.56
N SER A 63 11.40 -8.42 -20.38
CA SER A 63 11.30 -6.98 -20.60
C SER A 63 10.90 -6.37 -19.26
N VAL A 64 11.86 -6.30 -18.34
CA VAL A 64 11.77 -5.64 -17.05
C VAL A 64 11.31 -4.24 -17.38
N SER A 65 10.00 -4.03 -17.25
CA SER A 65 9.39 -2.72 -17.25
C SER A 65 10.23 -1.95 -16.26
N LYS A 66 10.99 -0.98 -16.75
CA LYS A 66 11.84 -0.14 -15.92
C LYS A 66 10.88 0.64 -15.04
N ASN A 67 10.49 0.03 -13.92
CA ASN A 67 9.69 0.69 -12.93
C ASN A 67 10.45 1.95 -12.51
N ASP A 68 9.72 3.03 -12.24
CA ASP A 68 10.32 4.26 -11.78
C ASP A 68 11.21 3.94 -10.55
N PRO A 69 12.49 4.33 -10.50
CA PRO A 69 13.36 4.06 -9.35
C PRO A 69 12.75 4.57 -8.02
N LYS A 70 11.86 5.57 -8.09
CA LYS A 70 11.13 6.07 -6.92
C LYS A 70 10.07 5.09 -6.42
N GLU A 71 9.41 4.40 -7.33
CA GLU A 71 8.42 3.36 -7.02
C GLU A 71 9.10 2.18 -6.33
N GLU A 72 10.25 1.76 -6.86
CA GLU A 72 11.06 0.70 -6.26
C GLU A 72 11.55 1.11 -4.85
N ALA A 73 11.98 2.36 -4.68
CA ALA A 73 12.39 2.87 -3.36
C ALA A 73 11.22 2.86 -2.35
N MET A 74 10.03 3.29 -2.76
CA MET A 74 8.83 3.22 -1.93
C MET A 74 8.48 1.76 -1.56
N LEU A 75 8.53 0.85 -2.54
CA LEU A 75 8.23 -0.56 -2.33
C LEU A 75 9.23 -1.21 -1.33
N ASN A 76 10.52 -0.91 -1.48
CA ASN A 76 11.56 -1.39 -0.58
C ASN A 76 11.37 -0.84 0.85
N LEU A 77 11.00 0.44 0.96
CA LEU A 77 10.70 1.06 2.24
C LEU A 77 9.51 0.37 2.94
N ILE A 78 8.38 0.24 2.25
CA ILE A 78 7.18 -0.41 2.79
C ILE A 78 7.46 -1.87 3.16
N SER A 79 8.23 -2.59 2.33
CA SER A 79 8.57 -3.99 2.59
C SER A 79 9.48 -4.16 3.81
N LYS A 80 10.40 -3.21 4.05
CA LYS A 80 11.33 -3.24 5.19
C LYS A 80 10.63 -3.00 6.53
N TYR A 81 9.66 -2.08 6.56
CA TYR A 81 8.96 -1.67 7.78
C TYR A 81 7.58 -2.33 7.95
N MET A 82 7.26 -3.32 7.12
CA MET A 82 6.02 -4.06 7.25
C MET A 82 6.01 -4.85 8.56
N PRO A 83 5.01 -4.68 9.43
CA PRO A 83 4.95 -5.42 10.69
C PRO A 83 4.78 -6.91 10.39
N PHE A 84 5.62 -7.74 11.02
CA PHE A 84 5.44 -9.19 11.02
C PHE A 84 4.15 -9.49 11.79
N SER A 85 3.21 -10.16 11.11
CA SER A 85 1.97 -10.60 11.72
C SER A 85 2.25 -11.77 12.65
N ASP A 86 2.73 -11.46 13.85
CA ASP A 86 2.69 -12.45 14.92
C ASP A 86 1.22 -12.72 15.21
N PHE A 87 0.80 -13.97 15.05
CA PHE A 87 -0.59 -14.43 15.15
C PHE A 87 -1.28 -14.12 16.49
N SER A 88 -0.54 -13.58 17.47
CA SER A 88 -1.02 -13.16 18.79
C SER A 88 -1.28 -11.65 18.92
N SER A 89 -1.14 -10.86 17.85
CA SER A 89 -1.23 -9.40 17.92
C SER A 89 -2.66 -8.87 18.11
N SER A 90 -2.75 -7.70 18.75
CA SER A 90 -3.99 -6.97 19.02
C SER A 90 -4.73 -6.63 17.72
N LYS A 91 -6.08 -6.50 17.77
CA LYS A 91 -6.91 -6.08 16.62
C LYS A 91 -6.40 -4.79 15.94
N SER A 92 -5.79 -3.88 16.71
CA SER A 92 -5.20 -2.65 16.18
C SER A 92 -4.03 -2.90 15.23
N ASP A 93 -3.24 -3.93 15.50
CA ASP A 93 -2.00 -4.22 14.77
C ASP A 93 -2.31 -4.98 13.49
N SER A 94 -3.36 -5.83 13.52
CA SER A 94 -3.92 -6.46 12.33
C SER A 94 -4.34 -5.43 11.28
N LEU A 95 -5.01 -4.35 11.70
CA LEU A 95 -5.45 -3.29 10.78
C LEU A 95 -4.26 -2.60 10.09
N LYS A 96 -3.19 -2.33 10.84
CA LYS A 96 -1.96 -1.76 10.26
C LYS A 96 -1.35 -2.72 9.24
N HIS A 97 -1.24 -4.00 9.59
CA HIS A 97 -0.69 -5.01 8.68
C HIS A 97 -1.48 -5.06 7.35
N ASP A 98 -2.80 -5.05 7.41
CA ASP A 98 -3.66 -5.05 6.23
C ASP A 98 -3.46 -3.79 5.37
N GLN A 99 -3.30 -2.63 6.01
CA GLN A 99 -3.03 -1.38 5.30
C GLN A 99 -1.66 -1.40 4.60
N PHE A 100 -0.61 -1.87 5.27
CA PHE A 100 0.71 -2.05 4.67
C PHE A 100 0.66 -3.03 3.49
N MET A 101 -0.03 -4.17 3.65
CA MET A 101 -0.19 -5.15 2.59
C MET A 101 -0.95 -4.57 1.39
N SER A 102 -2.03 -3.83 1.64
CA SER A 102 -2.81 -3.18 0.58
C SER A 102 -1.98 -2.23 -0.25
N LEU A 103 -1.16 -1.38 0.39
CA LEU A 103 -0.25 -0.46 -0.30
C LEU A 103 0.84 -1.22 -1.06
N ARG A 104 1.42 -2.27 -0.48
CA ARG A 104 2.44 -3.10 -1.14
C ARG A 104 1.89 -3.74 -2.43
N LEU A 105 0.71 -4.34 -2.37
CA LEU A 105 0.05 -4.94 -3.52
C LEU A 105 -0.29 -3.89 -4.58
N PHE A 106 -0.67 -2.69 -4.16
CA PHE A 106 -0.90 -1.56 -5.05
C PHE A 106 0.38 -1.13 -5.79
N LEU A 107 1.51 -0.99 -5.08
CA LEU A 107 2.81 -0.65 -5.67
C LEU A 107 3.35 -1.76 -6.58
N LEU A 108 3.08 -3.04 -6.29
CA LEU A 108 3.49 -4.16 -7.15
C LEU A 108 2.67 -4.25 -8.45
N ARG A 109 1.51 -3.60 -8.53
CA ARG A 109 0.68 -3.62 -9.72
C ARG A 109 1.34 -2.79 -10.82
N ARG A 110 1.48 -3.38 -12.02
CA ARG A 110 2.07 -2.71 -13.18
C ARG A 110 1.32 -1.42 -13.52
N PRO A 111 2.01 -0.33 -13.92
CA PRO A 111 1.35 0.92 -14.32
C PRO A 111 0.28 0.74 -15.42
N SER A 112 0.50 -0.18 -16.36
CA SER A 112 -0.45 -0.48 -17.44
C SER A 112 -1.76 -1.14 -16.97
N MET A 113 -1.80 -1.66 -15.75
CA MET A 113 -2.97 -2.30 -15.17
C MET A 113 -3.72 -1.39 -14.20
N ARG A 114 -3.20 -0.20 -13.92
CA ARG A 114 -3.84 0.76 -13.01
C ARG A 114 -4.96 1.49 -13.74
N SER A 115 -6.09 1.65 -13.07
CA SER A 115 -7.14 2.54 -13.57
C SER A 115 -6.68 4.01 -13.53
N VAL A 116 -7.37 4.90 -14.25
CA VAL A 116 -7.07 6.34 -14.24
C VAL A 116 -7.09 6.93 -12.82
N ASN A 117 -8.03 6.48 -11.98
CA ASN A 117 -8.11 6.91 -10.59
C ASN A 117 -6.92 6.39 -9.77
N GLU A 118 -6.57 5.12 -9.94
CA GLU A 118 -5.42 4.52 -9.27
C GLU A 118 -4.11 5.23 -9.64
N GLU A 119 -3.93 5.60 -10.90
CA GLU A 119 -2.75 6.35 -11.33
C GLU A 119 -2.70 7.75 -10.67
N GLN A 120 -3.84 8.42 -10.49
CA GLN A 120 -3.88 9.68 -9.73
C GLN A 120 -3.51 9.48 -8.26
N ILE A 121 -4.01 8.43 -7.61
CA ILE A 121 -3.63 8.07 -6.23
C ILE A 121 -2.12 7.85 -6.15
N PHE A 122 -1.56 7.13 -7.12
CA PHE A 122 -0.13 6.87 -7.19
C PHE A 122 0.70 8.15 -7.35
N GLU A 123 0.29 9.09 -8.21
CA GLU A 123 0.95 10.39 -8.36
C GLU A 123 0.92 11.23 -7.08
N VAL A 124 -0.20 11.21 -6.34
CA VAL A 124 -0.30 11.88 -5.04
C VAL A 124 0.66 11.24 -4.03
N LEU A 125 0.71 9.91 -3.96
CA LEU A 125 1.64 9.20 -3.07
C LEU A 125 3.10 9.50 -3.41
N LYS A 126 3.47 9.56 -4.70
CA LYS A 126 4.82 9.99 -5.12
C LYS A 126 5.16 11.39 -4.66
N ARG A 127 4.18 12.32 -4.65
CA ARG A 127 4.38 13.68 -4.13
C ARG A 127 4.55 13.67 -2.61
N SER A 128 3.71 12.93 -1.88
CA SER A 128 3.83 12.76 -0.42
C SER A 128 5.21 12.20 -0.04
N TYR A 129 5.65 11.12 -0.72
CA TYR A 129 6.95 10.50 -0.49
C TYR A 129 8.12 11.48 -0.65
N ARG A 130 8.14 12.25 -1.75
CA ARG A 130 9.17 13.28 -1.97
C ARG A 130 9.16 14.33 -0.87
N SER A 131 7.98 14.75 -0.42
CA SER A 131 7.85 15.70 0.68
C SER A 131 8.43 15.14 1.98
N TYR A 132 8.13 13.88 2.32
CA TYR A 132 8.61 13.27 3.56
C TYR A 132 10.13 13.04 3.58
N ILE A 133 10.72 12.64 2.44
CA ILE A 133 12.18 12.52 2.31
C ILE A 133 12.87 13.88 2.50
N ASN A 134 12.31 14.95 1.91
CA ASN A 134 12.92 16.27 1.99
C ASN A 134 12.95 16.81 3.43
N VAL A 135 11.99 16.40 4.27
CA VAL A 135 11.93 16.78 5.70
C VAL A 135 12.87 15.94 6.58
N LYS A 136 13.64 14.99 5.99
CA LYS A 136 14.57 14.10 6.71
C LYS A 136 13.91 13.32 7.85
N LYS A 137 12.66 12.89 7.66
CA LYS A 137 11.98 12.01 8.62
C LYS A 137 12.66 10.64 8.67
N ASP A 138 12.48 9.93 9.78
CA ASP A 138 12.93 8.55 9.87
C ASP A 138 12.17 7.67 8.86
N SER A 139 12.86 6.66 8.35
CA SER A 139 12.31 5.77 7.33
C SER A 139 11.07 5.01 7.80
N GLU A 140 10.99 4.64 9.08
CA GLU A 140 9.81 3.98 9.66
C GLU A 140 8.59 4.91 9.69
N ASP A 141 8.81 6.17 10.07
CA ASP A 141 7.78 7.20 10.07
C ASP A 141 7.28 7.49 8.65
N ILE A 142 8.19 7.56 7.67
CA ILE A 142 7.83 7.75 6.26
C ILE A 142 6.93 6.61 5.78
N ALA A 143 7.27 5.35 6.11
CA ALA A 143 6.47 4.19 5.75
C ALA A 143 5.06 4.26 6.35
N SER A 144 4.96 4.57 7.64
CA SER A 144 3.70 4.71 8.36
C SER A 144 2.84 5.85 7.80
N LEU A 145 3.45 7.00 7.48
CA LEU A 145 2.76 8.14 6.87
C LEU A 145 2.24 7.81 5.46
N LEU A 146 3.01 7.12 4.64
CA LEU A 146 2.57 6.71 3.31
C LEU A 146 1.38 5.75 3.36
N VAL A 147 1.38 4.81 4.31
CA VAL A 147 0.27 3.87 4.49
C VAL A 147 -1.00 4.60 4.93
N ASN A 148 -0.87 5.56 5.86
CA ASN A 148 -1.98 6.40 6.28
C ASN A 148 -2.53 7.26 5.14
N ASP A 149 -1.65 7.90 4.36
CA ASP A 149 -2.04 8.68 3.18
C ASP A 149 -2.79 7.82 2.16
N HIS A 150 -2.25 6.64 1.84
CA HIS A 150 -2.89 5.71 0.92
C HIS A 150 -4.27 5.29 1.42
N HIS A 151 -4.40 4.96 2.70
CA HIS A 151 -5.68 4.57 3.29
C HIS A 151 -6.70 5.72 3.23
N MET A 152 -6.28 6.95 3.57
CA MET A 152 -7.13 8.13 3.52
C MET A 152 -7.58 8.43 2.09
N ILE A 153 -6.66 8.44 1.12
CA ILE A 153 -6.95 8.73 -0.29
C ILE A 153 -7.85 7.63 -0.87
N SER A 154 -7.55 6.36 -0.68
CA SER A 154 -8.37 5.26 -1.19
C SER A 154 -9.80 5.28 -0.61
N SER A 155 -9.95 5.71 0.65
CA SER A 155 -11.27 5.89 1.28
C SER A 155 -12.08 7.04 0.65
N THR A 156 -11.44 8.15 0.27
CA THR A 156 -12.14 9.26 -0.39
C THR A 156 -12.56 8.92 -1.82
N PHE A 157 -11.75 8.15 -2.55
CA PHE A 157 -12.08 7.71 -3.91
C PHE A 157 -13.21 6.68 -3.95
N THR A 158 -13.25 5.76 -2.99
CA THR A 158 -14.33 4.75 -2.91
C THR A 158 -15.68 5.36 -2.51
N ALA A 159 -15.67 6.38 -1.64
CA ALA A 159 -16.89 7.10 -1.24
C ALA A 159 -17.51 7.95 -2.37
N SER A 160 -16.73 8.37 -3.36
CA SER A 160 -17.18 9.24 -4.45
C SER A 160 -17.91 8.50 -5.60
N SER A 161 -18.30 7.24 -5.40
CA SER A 161 -18.96 6.39 -6.41
C SER A 161 -20.33 6.91 -6.91
N ASP A 162 -20.91 7.96 -6.32
CA ASP A 162 -22.17 8.58 -6.77
C ASP A 162 -22.05 9.38 -8.09
N GLY A 163 -21.00 9.14 -8.89
CA GLY A 163 -20.85 9.67 -10.26
C GLY A 163 -20.59 11.18 -10.35
N LYS A 164 -20.72 11.93 -9.26
CA LYS A 164 -20.31 13.32 -9.16
C LYS A 164 -18.88 13.38 -8.63
N LEU A 165 -17.93 13.22 -9.55
CA LEU A 165 -16.54 13.60 -9.34
C LEU A 165 -16.52 15.08 -8.93
N HIS A 166 -16.53 15.35 -7.63
CA HIS A 166 -16.05 16.63 -7.15
C HIS A 166 -14.57 16.65 -7.51
N PRO A 167 -14.12 17.62 -8.34
CA PRO A 167 -12.70 17.82 -8.55
C PRO A 167 -12.09 17.93 -7.17
N TRP A 168 -11.08 17.10 -6.88
CA TRP A 168 -10.25 17.28 -5.69
C TRP A 168 -9.97 18.78 -5.56
N PRO A 169 -10.15 19.39 -4.37
CA PRO A 169 -9.75 20.77 -4.18
C PRO A 169 -8.31 20.85 -4.68
N HIS A 170 -8.14 21.59 -5.77
CA HIS A 170 -6.92 21.60 -6.56
C HIS A 170 -5.75 21.65 -5.58
N ALA A 171 -4.73 20.80 -5.72
CA ALA A 171 -3.55 20.77 -4.85
C ALA A 171 -2.81 22.12 -4.68
N LYS A 172 -3.29 23.16 -5.37
CA LYS A 172 -2.99 24.57 -5.18
C LYS A 172 -3.43 25.11 -3.80
N ASP A 173 -4.49 24.55 -3.21
CA ASP A 173 -5.04 24.96 -1.92
C ASP A 173 -4.51 24.14 -0.73
N LEU A 174 -3.83 23.01 -1.00
CA LEU A 174 -2.94 22.36 -0.04
C LEU A 174 -1.57 23.04 -0.04
N ARG A 175 -1.58 24.38 -0.03
CA ARG A 175 -0.42 25.16 0.37
C ARG A 175 -0.28 24.93 1.88
N VAL A 176 0.39 23.86 2.24
CA VAL A 176 0.95 23.73 3.58
C VAL A 176 1.90 24.91 3.67
N ASP A 177 1.50 25.95 4.39
CA ASP A 177 2.37 27.03 4.82
C ASP A 177 3.42 26.39 5.74
N TYR A 178 4.39 25.70 5.13
CA TYR A 178 5.64 25.39 5.78
C TYR A 178 6.29 26.74 6.00
N LEU A 179 6.17 27.22 7.24
CA LEU A 179 7.01 28.28 7.77
C LEU A 179 8.45 27.92 7.43
N ASP A 180 8.98 28.68 6.47
CA ASP A 180 10.37 28.69 6.09
C ASP A 180 11.15 29.33 7.26
N HIS A 181 11.34 28.56 8.34
CA HIS A 181 12.28 28.91 9.39
C HIS A 181 13.70 28.53 8.94
N ASN A 182 14.11 29.11 7.81
CA ASN A 182 15.53 29.34 7.55
C ASN A 182 15.93 30.59 8.34
N THR A 183 16.12 30.40 9.63
CA THR A 183 16.85 31.34 10.47
C THR A 183 18.30 31.28 9.99
N GLU A 184 18.69 32.24 9.15
CA GLU A 184 20.10 32.62 8.96
C GLU A 184 20.67 32.95 10.35
N VAL A 185 21.35 31.98 10.96
CA VAL A 185 22.27 32.25 12.04
C VAL A 185 23.48 32.91 11.40
N SER A 186 23.43 34.24 11.37
CA SER A 186 24.58 35.07 11.07
C SER A 186 25.61 34.88 12.17
N ASP A 187 26.70 34.20 11.85
CA ASP A 187 27.91 34.14 12.67
C ASP A 187 28.44 35.56 12.88
N LYS A 188 28.21 36.10 14.07
CA LYS A 188 29.02 37.18 14.63
C LYS A 188 29.58 36.73 15.97
N ASP A 189 30.90 36.65 15.99
CA ASP A 189 31.74 36.47 17.15
C ASP A 189 31.26 37.27 18.36
N CYS A 190 31.14 36.60 19.52
CA CYS A 190 31.66 37.09 20.80
C CYS A 190 31.55 36.01 21.91
N PRO A 191 32.45 36.02 22.92
CA PRO A 191 32.64 34.92 23.86
C PRO A 191 31.83 35.04 25.16
N ASN A 192 31.57 33.87 25.75
CA ASN A 192 31.29 33.56 27.17
C ASN A 192 30.24 34.38 27.93
N THR A 193 29.16 33.73 28.39
CA THR A 193 28.91 33.40 29.82
C THR A 193 27.50 32.82 30.04
N THR A 194 27.47 31.67 30.72
CA THR A 194 26.61 31.31 31.86
C THR A 194 25.07 31.51 31.83
N THR A 195 24.40 30.46 32.33
CA THR A 195 23.06 30.37 32.98
C THR A 195 21.77 30.24 32.16
N ARG A 196 21.21 29.02 32.23
CA ARG A 196 19.86 28.68 32.73
C ARG A 196 18.67 29.49 32.20
N SER A 197 17.76 28.86 31.45
CA SER A 197 16.31 29.09 31.54
C SER A 197 15.51 28.08 30.70
N ASP A 198 14.33 27.76 31.20
CA ASP A 198 13.36 26.75 30.75
C ASP A 198 12.91 26.84 29.29
N SER A 199 12.80 25.69 28.62
CA SER A 199 12.16 25.55 27.31
C SER A 199 10.66 25.30 27.46
N PRO A 200 9.77 26.08 26.81
CA PRO A 200 8.35 25.76 26.76
C PRO A 200 8.07 24.72 25.67
N VAL A 201 7.31 23.68 26.05
CA VAL A 201 6.76 22.69 25.13
C VAL A 201 5.63 23.34 24.34
N VAL A 202 5.85 23.60 23.04
CA VAL A 202 4.81 24.11 22.14
C VAL A 202 4.03 22.93 21.56
N PHE A 203 2.83 22.70 22.09
CA PHE A 203 1.86 21.78 21.50
C PHE A 203 1.21 22.43 20.28
N ALA A 204 1.34 21.80 19.10
CA ALA A 204 0.59 22.17 17.90
C ALA A 204 -0.86 21.65 18.03
N THR A 205 -1.79 22.54 18.41
CA THR A 205 -3.23 22.26 18.38
C THR A 205 -3.77 22.45 16.95
N TYR A 206 -4.25 21.36 16.34
CA TYR A 206 -4.97 21.39 15.07
C TYR A 206 -6.39 21.94 15.29
N ALA A 207 -6.70 23.09 14.69
CA ALA A 207 -8.04 23.68 14.71
C ALA A 207 -8.97 22.98 13.70
N LEU A 208 -9.89 22.16 14.22
CA LEU A 208 -11.02 21.60 13.48
C LEU A 208 -11.98 22.74 13.08
N ARG A 209 -11.98 23.09 11.79
CA ARG A 209 -12.90 24.07 11.19
C ARG A 209 -14.29 23.43 11.08
N LYS A 210 -15.24 23.86 11.91
CA LYS A 210 -16.64 23.43 11.85
C LYS A 210 -17.29 23.89 10.52
N PRO A 211 -18.11 23.04 9.87
CA PRO A 211 -18.90 23.45 8.73
C PRO A 211 -20.03 24.39 9.18
N ARG A 212 -20.21 25.49 8.45
CA ARG A 212 -21.40 26.34 8.57
C ARG A 212 -22.49 25.71 7.71
N PHE A 213 -23.61 25.39 8.36
CA PHE A 213 -24.89 25.15 7.70
C PHE A 213 -25.51 26.47 7.25
#